data_AF-A0A8K0PP66-F1
#
_entry.id   AF-A0A8K0PP66-F1
#
_cell.length_a   1.000
_cell.length_b   1.000
_cell.length_c   1.000
_cell.angle_alpha   90.00
_cell.angle_beta   90.00
_cell.angle_gamma   90.00
#
_symmetry.space_group_name_H-M   'P 1'
#
loop_
_entity.id
_entity.type
_entity.pdbx_description
1 polymer ?
#
loop_
_entity_poly.entity_id
_entity_poly.type
_entity_poly.pdbx_seq_one_letter_code
_entity_poly.pdbx_strand_id
1 'polypeptide(L)'
;MKVLGCLVLFAGVVTAAMSAEAAERHRKGFGAQADASRHWMTAQDDTPEKYTCTKTKKCEIGCCGELDKNGDGVCGLGPDYCGDKCTSTCDYKSECDPGWGMKWSNASACPLNVCCSEFGFCGTTPDFCAGEVVSSPQCDPAKNSSNARTIGYYEGWNWQRPCGTMTPNKIPLGYYSHIFFSFSLVNPKTFRLEPMDDKTGTLYGAVSSLKSRQPDLQVWLAVGGWAMNDPGPYRTTFSDLAASEDAQDEFFESLASFMMKNNYDGVDIDWEYPMADDRGGIEADFKNFVKFLKRLRSRLNQIGTPKGLSITLPASYWYLKGFDIVGLEPYVDFYNVMTYDIHGVWDSKVNSLGPYARAHTNLTEIEEALKLLWRNNINPERVNLGIGFYGRSFTMKDSKCMHAGCEFEKGGSGGECTGTPGVLSAHEITEIIKNGAKVTLDKEAAVEIVTWDDNQWVSWDNTETLAMKVKYANERCLGGVMAWAVDLDDGTLIKSLAGTGRDTHNYVTSERWLQGCFGTELPAWSHFNDTDADEGK
;
A
#
# COMPACT_ATOMS: atom_id res chain seq x y z
N MET A 1 21.54 43.50 61.09
CA MET A 1 21.61 43.25 59.62
C MET A 1 22.47 42.02 59.35
N LYS A 2 21.90 40.81 59.24
CA LYS A 2 22.54 39.61 58.65
C LYS A 2 21.61 38.39 58.70
N VAL A 3 20.41 38.49 58.11
CA VAL A 3 19.58 37.32 57.75
C VAL A 3 18.77 37.72 56.50
N LEU A 4 19.41 37.79 55.33
CA LEU A 4 18.70 37.98 54.05
C LEU A 4 19.50 37.48 52.83
N GLY A 5 20.42 36.51 53.02
CA GLY A 5 21.40 36.11 51.98
C GLY A 5 21.30 34.68 51.46
N CYS A 6 20.42 33.82 51.99
CA CYS A 6 20.37 32.40 51.63
C CYS A 6 19.14 31.95 50.81
N LEU A 7 18.10 32.77 50.68
CA LEU A 7 16.90 32.41 49.91
C LEU A 7 16.99 32.71 48.41
N VAL A 8 17.90 33.59 47.97
CA VAL A 8 18.02 33.98 46.56
C VAL A 8 18.82 32.96 45.73
N LEU A 9 19.77 32.24 46.36
CA LEU A 9 20.59 31.23 45.69
C LEU A 9 19.82 29.93 45.38
N PHE A 10 18.90 29.52 46.26
CA PHE A 10 18.07 28.33 46.01
C PHE A 10 17.03 28.56 44.90
N ALA A 11 16.42 29.75 44.84
CA ALA A 11 15.46 30.07 43.79
C ALA A 11 16.09 30.10 42.39
N GLY A 12 17.33 30.62 42.26
CA GLY A 12 18.06 30.72 40.99
C GLY A 12 18.62 29.39 40.47
N VAL A 13 19.04 28.49 41.36
CA VAL A 13 19.51 27.14 40.97
C VAL A 13 18.34 26.24 40.58
N VAL A 14 17.20 26.35 41.29
CA VAL A 14 16.00 25.59 40.95
C VAL A 14 15.39 26.07 39.63
N THR A 15 15.32 27.38 39.35
CA THR A 15 14.86 27.89 38.04
C THR A 15 15.80 27.52 36.89
N ALA A 16 17.12 27.56 37.09
CA ALA A 16 18.09 27.15 36.06
C ALA A 16 18.02 25.63 35.76
N ALA A 17 17.90 24.78 36.79
CA ALA A 17 17.74 23.34 36.62
C ALA A 17 16.41 22.99 35.92
N MET A 18 15.31 23.63 36.32
CA MET A 18 14.01 23.48 35.66
C MET A 18 14.04 23.93 34.19
N SER A 19 14.81 24.98 33.87
CA SER A 19 14.96 25.45 32.48
C SER A 19 15.78 24.51 31.60
N ALA A 20 16.82 23.87 32.15
CA ALA A 20 17.63 22.90 31.44
C ALA A 20 16.89 21.58 31.19
N GLU A 21 16.14 21.09 32.19
CA GLU A 21 15.30 19.90 32.05
C GLU A 21 14.16 20.12 31.03
N ALA A 22 13.54 21.31 31.02
CA ALA A 22 12.53 21.67 30.03
C ALA A 22 13.11 21.75 28.61
N ALA A 23 14.29 22.34 28.44
CA ALA A 23 14.98 22.41 27.15
C ALA A 23 15.38 21.02 26.65
N GLU A 24 15.85 20.13 27.52
CA GLU A 24 16.16 18.75 27.16
C GLU A 24 14.91 17.97 26.76
N ARG A 25 13.79 18.15 27.48
CA ARG A 25 12.50 17.53 27.14
C ARG A 25 11.98 18.00 25.79
N HIS A 26 12.01 19.31 25.54
CA HIS A 26 11.64 19.89 24.24
C HIS A 26 12.51 19.31 23.13
N ARG A 27 13.83 19.31 23.30
CA ARG A 27 14.77 18.76 22.30
C ARG A 27 14.43 17.32 21.93
N LYS A 28 14.18 16.47 22.94
CA LYS A 28 13.84 15.06 22.71
C LYS A 28 12.51 14.91 22.00
N GLY A 29 11.49 15.67 22.41
CA GLY A 29 10.16 15.64 21.78
C GLY A 29 10.18 16.17 20.34
N PHE A 30 10.79 17.34 20.12
CA PHE A 30 10.93 17.95 18.80
C PHE A 30 11.69 17.03 17.84
N GLY A 31 12.83 16.49 18.28
CA GLY A 31 13.63 15.61 17.45
C GLY A 31 12.90 14.32 17.07
N ALA A 32 12.31 13.64 18.06
CA ALA A 32 11.58 12.41 17.83
C ALA A 32 10.41 12.60 16.83
N GLN A 33 9.68 13.72 16.93
CA GLN A 33 8.56 13.99 16.02
C GLN A 33 9.01 14.48 14.65
N ALA A 34 10.10 15.27 14.57
CA ALA A 34 10.67 15.72 13.31
C ALA A 34 11.22 14.56 12.47
N ASP A 35 11.83 13.57 13.12
CA ASP A 35 12.27 12.34 12.46
C ASP A 35 11.04 11.53 12.02
N ALA A 36 10.11 11.25 12.95
CA ALA A 36 8.90 10.49 12.64
C ALA A 36 8.00 11.08 11.54
N SER A 37 7.94 12.43 11.39
CA SER A 37 7.12 13.07 10.34
C SER A 37 7.77 13.02 8.95
N ARG A 38 9.11 12.97 8.89
CA ARG A 38 9.90 12.86 7.65
C ARG A 38 10.11 11.41 7.22
N HIS A 39 9.85 10.46 8.10
CA HIS A 39 10.22 9.06 7.94
C HIS A 39 9.23 8.27 7.11
N TRP A 40 9.49 8.17 5.79
CA TRP A 40 9.52 6.90 5.01
C TRP A 40 10.60 6.93 3.89
N MET A 41 11.30 8.04 3.61
CA MET A 41 12.10 8.16 2.37
C MET A 41 13.53 8.70 2.39
N THR A 42 14.11 9.21 3.48
CA THR A 42 15.53 9.65 3.40
C THR A 42 16.34 9.39 4.66
N ALA A 43 17.53 8.83 4.43
CA ALA A 43 18.59 8.71 5.40
C ALA A 43 19.03 10.11 5.89
N GLN A 44 18.95 10.34 7.20
CA GLN A 44 19.79 11.31 7.89
C GLN A 44 19.84 10.98 9.39
N ASP A 45 21.05 10.93 9.92
CA ASP A 45 21.47 10.55 11.27
C ASP A 45 20.48 10.87 12.41
N ASP A 46 19.99 9.84 13.11
CA ASP A 46 19.33 9.93 14.42
C ASP A 46 20.37 10.20 15.51
N THR A 47 21.10 11.31 15.40
CA THR A 47 21.91 11.80 16.52
C THR A 47 21.10 12.87 17.27
N PRO A 48 20.95 12.77 18.61
CA PRO A 48 20.35 13.81 19.45
C PRO A 48 20.99 15.21 19.30
N GLU A 49 22.13 15.28 18.60
CA GLU A 49 22.82 16.50 18.22
C GLU A 49 22.19 17.23 17.01
N LYS A 50 21.36 16.58 16.20
CA LYS A 50 20.77 17.18 14.98
C LYS A 50 19.83 18.35 15.30
N TYR A 51 19.18 18.29 16.45
CA TYR A 51 18.23 19.30 16.93
C TYR A 51 18.82 20.21 18.03
N THR A 52 20.16 20.27 18.10
CA THR A 52 20.90 21.27 18.87
C THR A 52 21.63 22.23 17.94
N CYS A 53 21.84 23.44 18.44
CA CYS A 53 22.56 24.48 17.75
C CYS A 53 23.58 25.14 18.68
N THR A 54 24.54 25.85 18.10
CA THR A 54 25.53 26.64 18.83
C THR A 54 25.72 27.97 18.11
N LYS A 55 26.65 28.81 18.59
CA LYS A 55 27.06 30.03 17.86
C LYS A 55 27.50 29.78 16.42
N THR A 56 28.02 28.58 16.11
CA THR A 56 28.56 28.24 14.78
C THR A 56 27.78 27.15 14.06
N LYS A 57 27.00 26.33 14.79
CA LYS A 57 26.13 25.29 14.23
C LYS A 57 24.69 25.78 14.18
N LYS A 58 24.15 25.96 12.97
CA LYS A 58 22.74 26.32 12.75
C LYS A 58 21.83 25.11 12.87
N CYS A 59 20.55 25.36 13.11
CA CYS A 59 19.50 24.35 13.02
C CYS A 59 19.27 23.91 11.58
N GLU A 60 19.09 22.60 11.38
CA GLU A 60 18.66 22.04 10.10
C GLU A 60 17.19 22.38 9.81
N ILE A 61 16.38 22.39 10.86
CA ILE A 61 14.95 22.71 10.81
C ILE A 61 14.69 23.87 11.77
N GLY A 62 14.07 24.92 11.24
CA GLY A 62 13.62 26.04 12.05
C GLY A 62 14.75 26.88 12.63
N CYS A 63 14.44 27.45 13.78
CA CYS A 63 15.26 28.44 14.42
C CYS A 63 16.04 27.85 15.61
N CYS A 64 17.27 28.33 15.79
CA CYS A 64 18.03 28.13 17.01
C CYS A 64 17.56 29.11 18.07
N GLY A 65 16.99 28.57 19.16
CA GLY A 65 16.54 29.34 20.31
C GLY A 65 17.70 30.02 21.06
N GLU A 66 17.38 30.59 22.22
CA GLU A 66 18.36 31.30 23.05
C GLU A 66 19.50 30.36 23.48
N LEU A 67 20.74 30.83 23.31
CA LEU A 67 21.94 30.07 23.68
C LEU A 67 22.18 30.17 25.19
N ASP A 68 22.52 29.05 25.81
CA ASP A 68 22.92 28.98 27.19
C ASP A 68 24.31 29.61 27.44
N LYS A 69 24.76 29.59 28.69
CA LYS A 69 26.07 30.12 29.10
C LYS A 69 27.26 29.40 28.44
N ASN A 70 27.08 28.18 27.97
CA ASN A 70 28.10 27.39 27.27
C ASN A 70 28.08 27.67 25.75
N GLY A 71 27.03 28.35 25.27
CA GLY A 71 26.84 28.67 23.86
C GLY A 71 26.01 27.63 23.10
N ASP A 72 25.27 26.78 23.83
CA ASP A 72 24.44 25.71 23.28
C ASP A 72 22.96 26.12 23.29
N GLY A 73 22.23 25.77 22.24
CA GLY A 73 20.80 26.06 22.06
C GLY A 73 20.03 24.87 21.51
N VAL A 74 18.71 25.01 21.49
CA VAL A 74 17.76 23.99 21.00
C VAL A 74 17.06 24.51 19.75
N CYS A 75 16.88 23.63 18.77
CA CYS A 75 16.14 23.92 17.54
C CYS A 75 14.64 23.80 17.77
N GLY A 76 13.87 24.70 17.16
CA GLY A 76 12.41 24.68 17.24
C GLY A 76 11.73 25.52 16.17
N LEU A 77 10.40 25.43 16.13
CA LEU A 77 9.54 26.11 15.17
C LEU A 77 8.57 27.05 15.88
N GLY A 78 7.88 27.85 15.08
CA GLY A 78 6.80 28.71 15.57
C GLY A 78 7.29 29.96 16.29
N PRO A 79 6.34 30.76 16.83
CA PRO A 79 6.63 32.08 17.38
C PRO A 79 7.54 32.07 18.61
N ASP A 80 7.56 30.96 19.36
CA ASP A 80 8.38 30.83 20.59
C ASP A 80 9.87 30.75 20.27
N TYR A 81 10.23 30.23 19.10
CA TYR A 81 11.61 30.14 18.62
C TYR A 81 11.94 31.26 17.63
N CYS A 82 10.95 31.66 16.82
CA CYS A 82 11.12 32.67 15.80
C CYS A 82 10.82 34.10 16.26
N GLY A 83 11.80 34.68 16.95
CA GLY A 83 11.83 36.10 17.34
C GLY A 83 13.24 36.70 17.32
N ASP A 84 13.45 37.79 18.05
CA ASP A 84 14.72 38.55 18.06
C ASP A 84 15.93 37.73 18.54
N LYS A 85 15.69 36.62 19.23
CA LYS A 85 16.72 35.71 19.75
C LYS A 85 17.11 34.63 18.74
N CYS A 86 16.47 34.57 17.57
CA CYS A 86 16.75 33.58 16.57
C CYS A 86 18.13 33.77 15.94
N THR A 87 18.97 32.73 15.97
CA THR A 87 20.30 32.78 15.34
C THR A 87 20.42 31.92 14.07
N SER A 88 19.34 31.21 13.67
CA SER A 88 19.26 30.40 12.45
C SER A 88 18.30 31.00 11.40
N THR A 89 17.24 30.30 11.01
CA THR A 89 16.24 30.79 10.06
C THR A 89 14.83 30.63 10.63
N CYS A 90 13.92 31.48 10.18
CA CYS A 90 12.49 31.39 10.46
C CYS A 90 11.64 31.19 9.19
N ASP A 91 12.29 30.87 8.07
CA ASP A 91 11.63 30.61 6.81
C ASP A 91 11.00 29.21 6.77
N TYR A 92 11.48 28.30 7.63
CA TYR A 92 10.90 26.97 7.77
C TYR A 92 9.56 27.04 8.49
N LYS A 93 8.49 26.68 7.79
CA LYS A 93 7.15 26.57 8.35
C LYS A 93 6.86 25.14 8.79
N SER A 94 6.09 25.00 9.85
CA SER A 94 5.59 23.71 10.34
C SER A 94 4.65 23.05 9.32
N GLU A 95 4.49 21.73 9.41
CA GLU A 95 3.62 20.97 8.50
C GLU A 95 2.16 21.37 8.70
N CYS A 96 1.74 21.47 9.96
CA CYS A 96 0.41 21.85 10.40
C CYS A 96 0.46 23.01 11.40
N ASP A 97 -0.69 23.59 11.69
CA ASP A 97 -0.84 24.69 12.62
C ASP A 97 -1.27 24.17 14.02
N PRO A 98 -0.36 24.12 15.01
CA PRO A 98 -0.71 23.74 16.38
C PRO A 98 -1.37 24.89 17.18
N GLY A 99 -1.75 26.00 16.53
CA GLY A 99 -2.26 27.22 17.15
C GLY A 99 -1.33 28.43 17.01
N TRP A 100 -0.31 28.33 16.16
CA TRP A 100 0.64 29.41 15.85
C TRP A 100 0.13 30.34 14.76
N GLY A 101 -0.75 29.88 13.88
CA GLY A 101 -1.26 30.58 12.72
C GLY A 101 -0.44 30.34 11.44
N MET A 102 -1.09 30.46 10.28
CA MET A 102 -0.52 30.22 8.93
C MET A 102 0.73 31.05 8.55
N LYS A 103 1.07 32.07 9.34
CA LYS A 103 2.37 32.74 9.21
C LYS A 103 3.51 31.75 9.45
N TRP A 104 3.33 30.80 10.37
CA TRP A 104 4.34 29.83 10.82
C TRP A 104 4.11 28.41 10.31
N SER A 105 3.00 28.16 9.60
CA SER A 105 2.56 26.82 9.23
C SER A 105 2.21 26.74 7.74
N ASN A 106 2.46 25.58 7.12
CA ASN A 106 2.16 25.31 5.72
C ASN A 106 0.69 24.94 5.51
N ALA A 107 0.08 24.26 6.48
CA ALA A 107 -1.33 23.92 6.46
C ALA A 107 -1.97 24.20 7.83
N SER A 108 -3.28 24.43 7.84
CA SER A 108 -4.02 24.57 9.10
C SER A 108 -4.28 23.23 9.78
N ALA A 109 -4.23 22.13 9.03
CA ALA A 109 -4.44 20.76 9.52
C ALA A 109 -3.58 19.78 8.73
N CYS A 110 -3.33 18.61 9.31
CA CYS A 110 -2.60 17.56 8.64
C CYS A 110 -3.44 16.85 7.57
N PRO A 111 -2.82 16.35 6.48
CA PRO A 111 -3.46 15.45 5.54
C PRO A 111 -4.10 14.24 6.24
N LEU A 112 -5.19 13.72 5.66
CA LEU A 112 -5.93 12.57 6.21
C LEU A 112 -6.44 12.75 7.65
N ASN A 113 -6.57 14.00 8.13
CA ASN A 113 -7.00 14.31 9.50
C ASN A 113 -6.19 13.55 10.57
N VAL A 114 -4.90 13.32 10.31
CA VAL A 114 -3.97 12.88 11.35
C VAL A 114 -3.68 14.04 12.31
N CYS A 115 -3.01 13.75 13.42
CA CYS A 115 -2.85 14.72 14.49
C CYS A 115 -1.72 15.71 14.19
N CYS A 116 -1.94 16.96 14.56
CA CYS A 116 -0.91 17.99 14.59
C CYS A 116 -0.30 18.03 15.98
N SER A 117 0.99 17.73 16.09
CA SER A 117 1.68 17.77 17.38
C SER A 117 1.91 19.20 17.87
N GLU A 118 2.23 19.37 19.15
CA GLU A 118 2.59 20.67 19.72
C GLU A 118 3.80 21.34 19.05
N PHE A 119 4.64 20.56 18.34
CA PHE A 119 5.80 21.04 17.59
C PHE A 119 5.47 21.33 16.11
N GLY A 120 4.22 21.14 15.68
CA GLY A 120 3.75 21.43 14.32
C GLY A 120 4.08 20.36 13.29
N PHE A 121 4.25 19.11 13.72
CA PHE A 121 4.46 17.95 12.84
C PHE A 121 3.19 17.09 12.75
N CYS A 122 3.01 16.42 11.61
CA CYS A 122 1.87 15.54 11.38
C CYS A 122 2.21 14.08 11.71
N GLY A 123 1.32 13.40 12.44
CA GLY A 123 1.51 11.99 12.77
C GLY A 123 0.28 11.31 13.37
N THR A 124 0.35 9.99 13.48
CA THR A 124 -0.75 9.13 13.93
C THR A 124 -0.58 8.58 15.35
N THR A 125 0.63 8.64 15.91
CA THR A 125 0.93 8.02 17.20
C THR A 125 0.41 8.86 18.37
N PRO A 126 0.26 8.28 19.57
CA PRO A 126 -0.20 9.00 20.75
C PRO A 126 0.59 10.28 21.06
N ASP A 127 1.90 10.31 20.75
CA ASP A 127 2.76 11.47 20.96
C ASP A 127 2.38 12.66 20.07
N PHE A 128 1.81 12.41 18.89
CA PHE A 128 1.26 13.45 18.01
C PHE A 128 -0.19 13.78 18.37
N CYS A 129 -0.94 12.80 18.87
CA CYS A 129 -2.37 12.88 19.11
C CYS A 129 -2.77 13.28 20.53
N ALA A 130 -1.81 13.56 21.43
CA ALA A 130 -2.10 13.79 22.86
C ALA A 130 -2.96 12.68 23.49
N GLY A 131 -2.81 11.44 23.02
CA GLY A 131 -3.59 10.29 23.47
C GLY A 131 -5.01 10.16 22.89
N GLU A 132 -5.44 11.05 21.98
CA GLU A 132 -6.72 10.91 21.27
C GLU A 132 -6.76 9.61 20.45
N VAL A 133 -7.86 8.88 20.55
CA VAL A 133 -8.05 7.57 19.91
C VAL A 133 -9.06 7.69 18.76
N VAL A 134 -8.71 7.13 17.60
CA VAL A 134 -9.63 7.02 16.46
C VAL A 134 -10.60 5.86 16.71
N SER A 135 -11.90 6.14 16.60
CA SER A 135 -12.91 5.09 16.61
C SER A 135 -12.86 4.29 15.31
N SER A 136 -12.57 2.99 15.41
CA SER A 136 -12.70 2.05 14.29
C SER A 136 -14.15 1.56 14.17
N PRO A 137 -14.67 1.30 12.95
CA PRO A 137 -15.96 0.66 12.74
C PRO A 137 -16.07 -0.66 13.52
N GLN A 138 -17.27 -0.96 14.03
CA GLN A 138 -17.56 -2.19 14.76
C GLN A 138 -18.78 -2.89 14.16
N CYS A 139 -18.59 -4.12 13.71
CA CYS A 139 -19.66 -5.00 13.25
C CYS A 139 -19.61 -6.34 13.98
N ASP A 140 -20.76 -7.01 14.03
CA ASP A 140 -20.83 -8.38 14.52
C ASP A 140 -20.12 -9.30 13.51
N PRO A 141 -19.01 -9.98 13.89
CA PRO A 141 -18.28 -10.83 12.96
C PRO A 141 -19.13 -11.99 12.43
N ALA A 142 -20.18 -12.42 13.14
CA ALA A 142 -21.09 -13.46 12.69
C ALA A 142 -21.93 -13.07 11.46
N LYS A 143 -21.98 -11.77 11.12
CA LYS A 143 -22.66 -11.28 9.92
C LYS A 143 -21.82 -11.37 8.66
N ASN A 144 -20.54 -11.74 8.77
CA ASN A 144 -19.62 -11.96 7.65
C ASN A 144 -19.62 -10.82 6.62
N SER A 145 -19.52 -9.56 7.06
CA SER A 145 -19.59 -8.39 6.15
C SER A 145 -18.57 -8.47 5.01
N SER A 146 -17.38 -9.02 5.27
CA SER A 146 -16.29 -9.11 4.30
C SER A 146 -16.50 -10.20 3.23
N ASN A 147 -17.62 -10.91 3.26
CA ASN A 147 -17.97 -11.91 2.24
C ASN A 147 -18.54 -11.29 0.97
N ALA A 148 -18.95 -10.01 0.97
CA ALA A 148 -19.57 -9.42 -0.21
C ALA A 148 -18.61 -9.41 -1.43
N ARG A 149 -17.30 -9.40 -1.19
CA ARG A 149 -16.28 -9.54 -2.25
C ARG A 149 -15.11 -10.42 -1.81
N THR A 150 -14.74 -11.34 -2.71
CA THR A 150 -13.45 -12.03 -2.76
C THR A 150 -12.82 -11.72 -4.11
N ILE A 151 -11.79 -10.89 -4.12
CA ILE A 151 -11.12 -10.39 -5.32
C ILE A 151 -9.76 -11.09 -5.45
N GLY A 152 -9.43 -11.58 -6.64
CA GLY A 152 -8.11 -12.15 -6.93
C GLY A 152 -7.41 -11.38 -8.04
N TYR A 153 -6.19 -10.89 -7.79
CA TYR A 153 -5.34 -10.31 -8.82
C TYR A 153 -4.57 -11.43 -9.52
N TYR A 154 -4.64 -11.47 -10.85
CA TYR A 154 -3.93 -12.43 -11.68
C TYR A 154 -2.78 -11.71 -12.40
N GLU A 155 -1.54 -12.11 -12.12
CA GLU A 155 -0.34 -11.55 -12.76
C GLU A 155 -0.25 -12.06 -14.20
N GLY A 156 -0.56 -11.21 -15.17
CA GLY A 156 -0.49 -11.50 -16.60
C GLY A 156 0.91 -11.86 -17.09
N TRP A 157 1.95 -11.46 -16.36
CA TRP A 157 3.35 -11.79 -16.63
C TRP A 157 3.84 -13.06 -15.92
N ASN A 158 3.00 -13.76 -15.13
CA ASN A 158 3.44 -14.92 -14.35
C ASN A 158 4.10 -16.02 -15.20
N TRP A 159 3.79 -16.09 -16.49
CA TRP A 159 4.39 -17.01 -17.45
C TRP A 159 5.92 -16.88 -17.57
N GLN A 160 6.49 -15.76 -17.14
CA GLN A 160 7.93 -15.49 -17.16
C GLN A 160 8.69 -16.28 -16.08
N ARG A 161 7.99 -16.78 -15.05
CA ARG A 161 8.60 -17.63 -14.02
C ARG A 161 8.97 -19.01 -14.60
N PRO A 162 10.12 -19.60 -14.21
CA PRO A 162 10.51 -20.93 -14.67
C PRO A 162 9.56 -22.05 -14.21
N CYS A 163 8.89 -21.87 -13.08
CA CYS A 163 7.90 -22.79 -12.53
C CYS A 163 6.81 -22.01 -11.76
N GLY A 164 5.85 -22.73 -11.14
CA GLY A 164 4.77 -22.08 -10.38
C GLY A 164 3.92 -21.12 -11.23
N THR A 165 3.75 -21.42 -12.53
CA THR A 165 2.98 -20.60 -13.46
C THR A 165 1.52 -21.05 -13.52
N MET A 166 0.62 -20.08 -13.69
CA MET A 166 -0.81 -20.28 -13.80
C MET A 166 -1.31 -19.69 -15.10
N THR A 167 -1.88 -20.52 -15.97
CA THR A 167 -2.65 -20.02 -17.11
C THR A 167 -4.06 -19.63 -16.68
N PRO A 168 -4.79 -18.78 -17.41
CA PRO A 168 -6.14 -18.35 -17.04
C PRO A 168 -7.09 -19.51 -16.70
N ASN A 169 -7.08 -20.59 -17.48
CA ASN A 169 -7.95 -21.76 -17.27
C ASN A 169 -7.66 -22.55 -15.97
N LYS A 170 -6.53 -22.31 -15.32
CA LYS A 170 -6.16 -22.90 -14.02
C LYS A 170 -6.63 -22.07 -12.82
N ILE A 171 -7.12 -20.84 -13.02
CA ILE A 171 -7.68 -20.03 -11.94
C ILE A 171 -8.84 -20.82 -11.31
N PRO A 172 -8.83 -21.04 -9.97
CA PRO A 172 -9.84 -21.85 -9.33
C PRO A 172 -11.17 -21.07 -9.27
N LEU A 173 -12.09 -21.45 -10.16
CA LEU A 173 -13.45 -20.90 -10.21
C LEU A 173 -14.27 -21.36 -9.00
N GLY A 174 -15.29 -20.57 -8.67
CA GLY A 174 -16.18 -20.83 -7.55
C GLY A 174 -15.73 -20.22 -6.22
N TYR A 175 -14.53 -19.66 -6.15
CA TYR A 175 -13.98 -19.02 -4.95
C TYR A 175 -13.90 -17.49 -5.05
N TYR A 176 -13.74 -16.98 -6.27
CA TYR A 176 -13.61 -15.56 -6.54
C TYR A 176 -14.92 -14.98 -7.05
N SER A 177 -15.30 -13.83 -6.49
CA SER A 177 -16.36 -12.98 -7.03
C SER A 177 -15.84 -12.09 -8.16
N HIS A 178 -14.57 -11.68 -8.06
CA HIS A 178 -13.90 -10.85 -9.05
C HIS A 178 -12.51 -11.39 -9.34
N ILE A 179 -12.11 -11.37 -10.61
CA ILE A 179 -10.72 -11.58 -11.04
C ILE A 179 -10.23 -10.30 -11.73
N PHE A 180 -9.12 -9.76 -11.24
CA PHE A 180 -8.49 -8.56 -11.76
C PHE A 180 -7.30 -8.98 -12.61
N PHE A 181 -7.35 -8.75 -13.92
CA PHE A 181 -6.22 -8.97 -14.80
C PHE A 181 -5.18 -7.87 -14.57
N SER A 182 -3.99 -8.24 -14.15
CA SER A 182 -2.89 -7.31 -13.83
C SER A 182 -1.73 -7.53 -14.79
N PHE A 183 -1.26 -6.59 -15.59
CA PHE A 183 -1.80 -5.24 -15.80
C PHE A 183 -1.95 -4.96 -17.30
N SER A 184 -2.70 -3.91 -17.60
CA SER A 184 -2.43 -3.08 -18.77
C SER A 184 -1.73 -1.81 -18.30
N LEU A 185 -0.90 -1.24 -19.17
CA LEU A 185 -0.23 0.04 -18.96
C LEU A 185 -0.96 1.15 -19.73
N VAL A 186 -0.57 2.40 -19.47
CA VAL A 186 -0.95 3.55 -20.28
C VAL A 186 0.26 4.01 -21.07
N ASN A 187 0.11 4.13 -22.38
CA ASN A 187 1.20 4.58 -23.23
C ASN A 187 1.57 6.05 -22.96
N PRO A 188 2.83 6.38 -22.67
CA PRO A 188 3.24 7.73 -22.26
C PRO A 188 3.11 8.78 -23.37
N LYS A 189 2.93 8.37 -24.63
CA LYS A 189 2.83 9.27 -25.79
C LYS A 189 1.40 9.44 -26.28
N THR A 190 0.63 8.35 -26.26
CA THR A 190 -0.74 8.35 -26.80
C THR A 190 -1.80 8.37 -25.73
N PHE A 191 -1.46 8.08 -24.48
CA PHE A 191 -2.37 7.89 -23.34
C PHE A 191 -3.41 6.78 -23.53
N ARG A 192 -3.22 5.92 -24.54
CA ARG A 192 -4.08 4.76 -24.78
C ARG A 192 -3.57 3.56 -23.99
N LEU A 193 -4.48 2.65 -23.66
CA LEU A 193 -4.11 1.35 -23.08
C LEU A 193 -3.12 0.61 -23.97
N GLU A 194 -2.11 0.02 -23.35
CA GLU A 194 -1.20 -0.91 -23.99
C GLU A 194 -0.91 -2.12 -23.09
N PRO A 195 -0.64 -3.30 -23.67
CA PRO A 195 -0.23 -4.44 -22.88
C PRO A 195 1.20 -4.26 -22.35
N MET A 196 1.50 -4.91 -21.23
CA MET A 196 2.88 -4.93 -20.71
C MET A 196 3.86 -5.52 -21.74
N ASP A 197 3.41 -6.53 -22.46
CA ASP A 197 4.09 -7.15 -23.59
C ASP A 197 3.06 -7.91 -24.47
N ASP A 198 3.46 -8.27 -25.69
CA ASP A 198 2.58 -8.95 -26.65
C ASP A 198 1.93 -10.22 -26.07
N LYS A 199 2.69 -11.03 -25.33
CA LYS A 199 2.21 -12.30 -24.76
C LYS A 199 1.20 -12.05 -23.66
N THR A 200 1.47 -11.11 -22.76
CA THR A 200 0.51 -10.68 -21.72
C THR A 200 -0.80 -10.20 -22.36
N GLY A 201 -0.71 -9.44 -23.46
CA GLY A 201 -1.87 -8.97 -24.21
C GLY A 201 -2.74 -10.08 -24.81
N THR A 202 -2.17 -11.24 -25.15
CA THR A 202 -2.95 -12.39 -25.66
C THR A 202 -3.87 -13.02 -24.61
N LEU A 203 -3.62 -12.78 -23.32
CA LEU A 203 -4.34 -13.43 -22.23
C LEU A 203 -5.64 -12.71 -21.83
N TYR A 204 -5.88 -11.47 -22.29
CA TYR A 204 -7.07 -10.69 -21.92
C TYR A 204 -8.38 -11.43 -22.20
N GLY A 205 -8.54 -11.96 -23.42
CA GLY A 205 -9.72 -12.73 -23.80
C GLY A 205 -9.83 -14.06 -23.06
N ALA A 206 -8.71 -14.69 -22.69
CA ALA A 206 -8.71 -15.95 -21.99
C ALA A 206 -9.21 -15.81 -20.54
N VAL A 207 -8.88 -14.72 -19.84
CA VAL A 207 -9.39 -14.48 -18.49
C VAL A 207 -10.88 -14.13 -18.51
N SER A 208 -11.35 -13.28 -19.43
CA SER A 208 -12.78 -12.98 -19.51
C SER A 208 -13.62 -14.18 -19.98
N SER A 209 -13.03 -15.14 -20.69
CA SER A 209 -13.70 -16.38 -21.10
C SER A 209 -14.09 -17.28 -19.94
N LEU A 210 -13.47 -17.09 -18.75
CA LEU A 210 -13.82 -17.82 -17.52
C LEU A 210 -15.30 -17.63 -17.14
N LYS A 211 -15.90 -16.50 -17.53
CA LYS A 211 -17.33 -16.23 -17.32
C LYS A 211 -18.26 -17.23 -18.01
N SER A 212 -17.78 -17.95 -19.02
CA SER A 212 -18.56 -19.04 -19.64
C SER A 212 -18.79 -20.22 -18.69
N ARG A 213 -17.87 -20.43 -17.74
CA ARG A 213 -17.93 -21.49 -16.72
C ARG A 213 -18.45 -20.98 -15.38
N GLN A 214 -18.28 -19.69 -15.11
CA GLN A 214 -18.79 -19.00 -13.92
C GLN A 214 -19.52 -17.71 -14.33
N PRO A 215 -20.82 -17.76 -14.67
CA PRO A 215 -21.55 -16.62 -15.25
C PRO A 215 -21.68 -15.38 -14.35
N ASP A 216 -21.53 -15.54 -13.03
CA ASP A 216 -21.58 -14.48 -12.03
C ASP A 216 -20.20 -13.86 -11.71
N LEU A 217 -19.10 -14.42 -12.26
CA LEU A 217 -17.77 -13.86 -12.10
C LEU A 217 -17.68 -12.49 -12.77
N GLN A 218 -17.15 -11.51 -12.05
CA GLN A 218 -16.72 -10.26 -12.66
C GLN A 218 -15.24 -10.32 -13.06
N VAL A 219 -14.92 -9.89 -14.27
CA VAL A 219 -13.53 -9.78 -14.73
C VAL A 219 -13.19 -8.32 -14.98
N TRP A 220 -12.23 -7.81 -14.21
CA TRP A 220 -11.83 -6.41 -14.21
C TRP A 220 -10.40 -6.26 -14.73
N LEU A 221 -10.09 -5.10 -15.31
CA LEU A 221 -8.74 -4.77 -15.78
C LEU A 221 -8.08 -3.88 -14.74
N ALA A 222 -6.98 -4.33 -14.14
CA ALA A 222 -6.13 -3.44 -13.38
C ALA A 222 -5.16 -2.70 -14.34
N VAL A 223 -5.11 -1.38 -14.21
CA VAL A 223 -4.26 -0.50 -15.02
C VAL A 223 -3.24 0.15 -14.10
N GLY A 224 -1.94 -0.09 -14.36
CA GLY A 224 -0.86 0.46 -13.55
C GLY A 224 0.03 -0.59 -12.92
N GLY A 225 0.14 -0.52 -11.60
CA GLY A 225 1.03 -1.33 -10.77
C GLY A 225 2.44 -0.73 -10.62
N TRP A 226 3.17 -1.26 -9.65
CA TRP A 226 4.50 -0.76 -9.26
C TRP A 226 5.46 -0.49 -10.44
N ALA A 227 5.60 -1.42 -11.39
CA ALA A 227 6.57 -1.24 -12.48
C ALA A 227 6.25 -0.07 -13.43
N MET A 228 5.00 0.41 -13.48
CA MET A 228 4.62 1.52 -14.35
C MET A 228 5.21 2.86 -13.87
N ASN A 229 5.41 3.04 -12.57
CA ASN A 229 5.99 4.26 -12.00
C ASN A 229 7.51 4.15 -11.71
N ASP A 230 8.15 3.05 -12.14
CA ASP A 230 9.61 2.91 -12.05
C ASP A 230 10.35 3.95 -12.91
N PRO A 231 11.62 4.28 -12.58
CA PRO A 231 12.42 5.20 -13.39
C PRO A 231 12.44 4.80 -14.87
N GLY A 232 11.86 5.66 -15.72
CA GLY A 232 11.67 5.35 -17.13
C GLY A 232 10.60 6.23 -17.77
N PRO A 233 10.22 5.93 -19.03
CA PRO A 233 9.27 6.74 -19.80
C PRO A 233 7.85 6.74 -19.25
N TYR A 234 7.49 5.75 -18.43
CA TYR A 234 6.15 5.62 -17.84
C TYR A 234 5.99 6.36 -16.51
N ARG A 235 7.10 6.79 -15.89
CA ARG A 235 7.15 7.29 -14.51
C ARG A 235 6.11 8.36 -14.19
N THR A 236 5.88 9.31 -15.11
CA THR A 236 4.95 10.43 -14.92
C THR A 236 3.59 10.21 -15.60
N THR A 237 3.37 9.10 -16.29
CA THR A 237 2.24 8.94 -17.20
C THR A 237 0.89 9.10 -16.52
N PHE A 238 0.73 8.62 -15.28
CA PHE A 238 -0.52 8.84 -14.53
C PHE A 238 -0.74 10.31 -14.16
N SER A 239 0.31 11.02 -13.74
CA SER A 239 0.25 12.47 -13.45
C SER A 239 -0.14 13.25 -14.72
N ASP A 240 0.52 12.95 -15.84
CA ASP A 240 0.28 13.61 -17.13
C ASP A 240 -1.14 13.31 -17.64
N LEU A 241 -1.61 12.07 -17.50
CA LEU A 241 -2.97 11.63 -17.80
C LEU A 241 -4.00 12.38 -16.93
N ALA A 242 -3.80 12.42 -15.61
CA ALA A 242 -4.74 13.05 -14.69
C ALA A 242 -4.83 14.58 -14.89
N ALA A 243 -3.76 15.22 -15.37
CA ALA A 243 -3.70 16.66 -15.59
C ALA A 243 -4.36 17.14 -16.90
N SER A 244 -4.43 16.29 -17.93
CA SER A 244 -4.83 16.70 -19.29
C SER A 244 -6.17 16.13 -19.71
N GLU A 245 -7.12 16.98 -20.13
CA GLU A 245 -8.44 16.47 -20.54
C GLU A 245 -8.39 15.64 -21.82
N ASP A 246 -7.53 16.01 -22.78
CA ASP A 246 -7.33 15.30 -24.04
C ASP A 246 -6.70 13.92 -23.81
N ALA A 247 -5.71 13.83 -22.90
CA ALA A 247 -5.09 12.56 -22.53
C ALA A 247 -6.13 11.61 -21.91
N GLN A 248 -7.02 12.15 -21.07
CA GLN A 248 -8.10 11.38 -20.47
C GLN A 248 -9.07 10.88 -21.53
N ASP A 249 -9.42 11.69 -22.53
CA ASP A 249 -10.31 11.24 -23.61
C ASP A 249 -9.69 10.11 -24.44
N GLU A 250 -8.39 10.17 -24.74
CA GLU A 250 -7.67 9.05 -25.39
C GLU A 250 -7.67 7.77 -24.54
N PHE A 251 -7.39 7.90 -23.24
CA PHE A 251 -7.45 6.79 -22.31
C PHE A 251 -8.86 6.20 -22.25
N PHE A 252 -9.89 7.03 -22.04
CA PHE A 252 -11.30 6.65 -21.93
C PHE A 252 -11.84 5.96 -23.18
N GLU A 253 -11.46 6.44 -24.37
CA GLU A 253 -11.84 5.79 -25.63
C GLU A 253 -11.17 4.44 -25.80
N SER A 254 -9.87 4.35 -25.48
CA SER A 254 -9.14 3.08 -25.55
C SER A 254 -9.64 2.04 -24.54
N LEU A 255 -9.95 2.47 -23.32
CA LEU A 255 -10.48 1.63 -22.24
C LEU A 255 -11.89 1.15 -22.56
N ALA A 256 -12.80 2.03 -22.99
CA ALA A 256 -14.14 1.61 -23.38
C ALA A 256 -14.10 0.58 -24.52
N SER A 257 -13.27 0.83 -25.53
CA SER A 257 -13.06 -0.10 -26.65
C SER A 257 -12.53 -1.45 -26.17
N PHE A 258 -11.54 -1.45 -25.28
CA PHE A 258 -10.98 -2.65 -24.67
C PHE A 258 -12.05 -3.45 -23.91
N MET A 259 -12.80 -2.79 -23.04
CA MET A 259 -13.78 -3.46 -22.19
C MET A 259 -14.92 -4.08 -22.99
N MET A 260 -15.39 -3.38 -24.03
CA MET A 260 -16.40 -3.92 -24.95
C MET A 260 -15.86 -5.10 -25.76
N LYS A 261 -14.65 -4.99 -26.31
CA LYS A 261 -14.02 -6.04 -27.13
C LYS A 261 -13.75 -7.31 -26.33
N ASN A 262 -13.24 -7.16 -25.10
CA ASN A 262 -12.79 -8.30 -24.29
C ASN A 262 -13.83 -8.74 -23.25
N ASN A 263 -15.02 -8.14 -23.21
CA ASN A 263 -16.09 -8.45 -22.25
C ASN A 263 -15.65 -8.30 -20.78
N TYR A 264 -15.03 -7.17 -20.43
CA TYR A 264 -14.63 -6.84 -19.05
C TYR A 264 -15.75 -6.05 -18.34
N ASP A 265 -15.91 -6.30 -17.04
CA ASP A 265 -17.00 -5.80 -16.20
C ASP A 265 -16.62 -4.56 -15.40
N GLY A 266 -15.32 -4.28 -15.25
CA GLY A 266 -14.84 -3.10 -14.55
C GLY A 266 -13.36 -2.81 -14.81
N VAL A 267 -12.90 -1.72 -14.22
CA VAL A 267 -11.50 -1.27 -14.26
C VAL A 267 -11.05 -0.90 -12.86
N ASP A 268 -9.78 -1.16 -12.57
CA ASP A 268 -9.11 -0.76 -11.34
C ASP A 268 -7.93 0.12 -11.70
N ILE A 269 -7.81 1.28 -11.04
CA ILE A 269 -6.70 2.20 -11.28
C ILE A 269 -5.67 2.04 -10.15
N ASP A 270 -4.51 1.50 -10.52
CA ASP A 270 -3.42 1.16 -9.62
C ASP A 270 -2.26 2.13 -9.84
N TRP A 271 -2.52 3.41 -9.56
CA TRP A 271 -1.51 4.46 -9.62
C TRP A 271 -0.67 4.48 -8.34
N GLU A 272 0.63 4.18 -8.47
CA GLU A 272 1.57 4.10 -7.36
C GLU A 272 2.71 5.13 -7.42
N TYR A 273 2.55 6.37 -6.93
CA TYR A 273 1.39 6.96 -6.25
C TYR A 273 1.23 8.45 -6.61
N PRO A 274 0.00 9.01 -6.58
CA PRO A 274 -0.20 10.45 -6.73
C PRO A 274 0.59 11.23 -5.67
N MET A 275 1.15 12.37 -6.06
CA MET A 275 1.94 13.27 -5.19
C MET A 275 3.32 12.74 -4.73
N ALA A 276 3.60 11.44 -4.91
CA ALA A 276 4.84 10.82 -4.47
C ALA A 276 5.98 11.09 -5.48
N ASP A 277 6.92 11.95 -5.11
CA ASP A 277 8.00 12.42 -5.98
C ASP A 277 8.97 11.29 -6.39
N ASP A 278 9.22 10.35 -5.48
CA ASP A 278 9.97 9.11 -5.72
C ASP A 278 9.32 8.18 -6.75
N ARG A 279 8.04 8.43 -7.07
CA ARG A 279 7.24 7.72 -8.06
C ARG A 279 6.78 8.60 -9.23
N GLY A 280 7.27 9.84 -9.33
CA GLY A 280 6.94 10.76 -10.42
C GLY A 280 5.65 11.55 -10.26
N GLY A 281 5.04 11.53 -9.07
CA GLY A 281 3.88 12.34 -8.73
C GLY A 281 4.25 13.79 -8.37
N ILE A 282 3.23 14.67 -8.41
CA ILE A 282 3.31 16.10 -8.10
C ILE A 282 2.13 16.54 -7.21
N GLU A 283 2.25 17.69 -6.54
CA GLU A 283 1.20 18.24 -5.66
C GLU A 283 -0.18 18.35 -6.34
N ALA A 284 -0.21 18.68 -7.63
CA ALA A 284 -1.45 18.82 -8.39
C ALA A 284 -2.24 17.50 -8.53
N ASP A 285 -1.59 16.35 -8.38
CA ASP A 285 -2.21 15.02 -8.51
C ASP A 285 -3.37 14.82 -7.56
N PHE A 286 -3.29 15.38 -6.34
CA PHE A 286 -4.32 15.26 -5.32
C PHE A 286 -5.70 15.67 -5.85
N LYS A 287 -5.77 16.79 -6.59
CA LYS A 287 -7.02 17.29 -7.20
C LYS A 287 -7.26 16.69 -8.58
N ASN A 288 -6.21 16.50 -9.36
CA ASN A 288 -6.30 15.96 -10.71
C ASN A 288 -6.86 14.54 -10.72
N PHE A 289 -6.49 13.71 -9.74
CA PHE A 289 -6.97 12.34 -9.66
C PHE A 289 -8.48 12.27 -9.40
N VAL A 290 -9.01 13.15 -8.55
CA VAL A 290 -10.47 13.29 -8.34
C VAL A 290 -11.18 13.70 -9.62
N LYS A 291 -10.62 14.69 -10.34
CA LYS A 291 -11.17 15.13 -11.63
C LYS A 291 -11.17 13.99 -12.66
N PHE A 292 -10.07 13.25 -12.73
CA PHE A 292 -9.92 12.08 -13.58
C PHE A 292 -10.97 11.00 -13.26
N LEU A 293 -11.09 10.54 -12.01
CA LEU A 293 -12.07 9.50 -11.65
C LEU A 293 -13.52 9.96 -11.84
N LYS A 294 -13.82 11.23 -11.61
CA LYS A 294 -15.14 11.80 -11.93
C LYS A 294 -15.49 11.64 -13.40
N ARG A 295 -14.56 12.00 -14.30
CA ARG A 295 -14.77 11.86 -15.75
C ARG A 295 -14.79 10.39 -16.17
N LEU A 296 -13.90 9.57 -15.61
CA LEU A 296 -13.86 8.13 -15.86
C LEU A 296 -15.19 7.46 -15.50
N ARG A 297 -15.72 7.73 -14.30
CA ARG A 297 -17.04 7.22 -13.89
C ARG A 297 -18.14 7.66 -14.85
N SER A 298 -18.13 8.93 -15.28
CA SER A 298 -19.09 9.43 -16.27
C SER A 298 -18.97 8.67 -17.60
N ARG A 299 -17.75 8.39 -18.07
CA ARG A 299 -17.52 7.61 -19.29
C ARG A 299 -18.01 6.17 -19.14
N LEU A 300 -17.67 5.51 -18.05
CA LEU A 300 -18.06 4.11 -17.79
C LEU A 300 -19.58 3.94 -17.79
N ASN A 301 -20.31 4.90 -17.23
CA ASN A 301 -21.78 4.93 -17.25
C ASN A 301 -22.38 5.07 -18.66
N GLN A 302 -21.59 5.47 -19.67
CA GLN A 302 -22.03 5.62 -21.07
C GLN A 302 -21.81 4.34 -21.91
N ILE A 303 -21.13 3.31 -21.38
CA ILE A 303 -20.83 2.05 -22.11
C ILE A 303 -22.08 1.17 -22.33
N GLY A 304 -23.25 1.59 -21.84
CA GLY A 304 -24.54 0.92 -22.07
C GLY A 304 -24.75 -0.35 -21.24
N THR A 305 -23.73 -0.78 -20.48
CA THR A 305 -23.81 -1.81 -19.45
C THR A 305 -23.15 -1.29 -18.18
N PRO A 306 -23.63 -1.65 -16.98
CA PRO A 306 -22.99 -1.24 -15.73
C PRO A 306 -21.52 -1.68 -15.72
N LYS A 307 -20.61 -0.74 -15.51
CA LYS A 307 -19.18 -1.01 -15.37
C LYS A 307 -18.69 -0.59 -13.99
N GLY A 308 -17.95 -1.48 -13.34
CA GLY A 308 -17.29 -1.22 -12.08
C GLY A 308 -16.05 -0.33 -12.24
N LEU A 309 -15.74 0.43 -11.20
CA LEU A 309 -14.51 1.19 -11.07
C LEU A 309 -14.05 1.18 -9.60
N SER A 310 -12.83 0.71 -9.38
CA SER A 310 -12.13 0.74 -8.10
C SER A 310 -10.79 1.45 -8.26
N ILE A 311 -10.15 1.71 -7.12
CA ILE A 311 -8.74 2.08 -7.08
C ILE A 311 -8.03 1.29 -5.99
N THR A 312 -6.74 1.13 -6.16
CA THR A 312 -5.86 0.52 -5.17
C THR A 312 -5.22 1.60 -4.28
N LEU A 313 -5.27 1.40 -2.97
CA LEU A 313 -4.75 2.32 -1.95
C LEU A 313 -3.55 1.72 -1.22
N PRO A 314 -2.49 2.50 -0.92
CA PRO A 314 -1.41 2.05 -0.06
C PRO A 314 -1.84 1.99 1.41
N ALA A 315 -1.22 1.09 2.19
CA ALA A 315 -1.38 1.04 3.64
C ALA A 315 -0.47 2.04 4.40
N SER A 316 0.38 2.79 3.70
CA SER A 316 1.29 3.78 4.30
C SER A 316 0.67 5.18 4.31
N TYR A 317 0.79 5.90 5.43
CA TYR A 317 0.45 7.34 5.51
C TYR A 317 1.21 8.17 4.47
N TRP A 318 2.49 7.84 4.23
CA TRP A 318 3.37 8.61 3.34
C TRP A 318 2.83 8.66 1.91
N TYR A 319 2.31 7.54 1.41
CA TYR A 319 1.73 7.47 0.08
C TYR A 319 0.23 7.83 0.09
N LEU A 320 -0.53 7.41 1.11
CA LEU A 320 -1.97 7.67 1.16
C LEU A 320 -2.31 9.15 1.26
N LYS A 321 -1.44 9.99 1.84
CA LYS A 321 -1.66 11.45 1.93
C LYS A 321 -1.80 12.13 0.56
N GLY A 322 -1.32 11.50 -0.51
CA GLY A 322 -1.48 11.98 -1.88
C GLY A 322 -2.88 11.73 -2.47
N PHE A 323 -3.74 11.01 -1.78
CA PHE A 323 -5.09 10.67 -2.23
C PHE A 323 -6.15 11.50 -1.50
N ASP A 324 -6.97 12.23 -2.24
CA ASP A 324 -8.20 12.84 -1.73
C ASP A 324 -9.28 11.76 -1.55
N ILE A 325 -9.11 10.86 -0.59
CA ILE A 325 -9.98 9.69 -0.43
C ILE A 325 -11.46 10.07 -0.27
N VAL A 326 -11.76 11.21 0.37
CA VAL A 326 -13.14 11.72 0.49
C VAL A 326 -13.65 12.23 -0.86
N GLY A 327 -12.83 12.95 -1.62
CA GLY A 327 -13.17 13.40 -2.97
C GLY A 327 -13.30 12.27 -3.99
N LEU A 328 -12.58 11.16 -3.80
CA LEU A 328 -12.58 9.99 -4.68
C LEU A 328 -13.77 9.05 -4.41
N GLU A 329 -14.22 8.94 -3.16
CA GLU A 329 -15.24 7.97 -2.71
C GLU A 329 -16.55 7.98 -3.54
N PRO A 330 -17.11 9.14 -3.95
CA PRO A 330 -18.32 9.16 -4.77
C PRO A 330 -18.18 8.53 -6.16
N TYR A 331 -16.96 8.33 -6.65
CA TYR A 331 -16.69 7.88 -8.01
C TYR A 331 -16.21 6.42 -8.09
N VAL A 332 -15.89 5.79 -6.97
CA VAL A 332 -15.46 4.38 -6.91
C VAL A 332 -16.53 3.51 -6.28
N ASP A 333 -16.58 2.24 -6.69
CA ASP A 333 -17.45 1.23 -6.09
C ASP A 333 -16.85 0.73 -4.76
N PHE A 334 -15.53 0.57 -4.72
CA PHE A 334 -14.76 0.19 -3.54
C PHE A 334 -13.27 0.52 -3.71
N TYR A 335 -12.53 0.43 -2.60
CA TYR A 335 -11.08 0.52 -2.50
C TYR A 335 -10.48 -0.86 -2.23
N ASN A 336 -9.39 -1.17 -2.93
CA ASN A 336 -8.53 -2.30 -2.61
C ASN A 336 -7.33 -1.77 -1.83
N VAL A 337 -7.23 -2.05 -0.52
CA VAL A 337 -6.12 -1.53 0.28
C VAL A 337 -5.00 -2.57 0.31
N MET A 338 -3.80 -2.18 -0.13
CA MET A 338 -2.60 -3.03 -0.12
C MET A 338 -2.05 -3.15 1.30
N THR A 339 -2.76 -3.90 2.16
CA THR A 339 -2.39 -4.20 3.55
C THR A 339 -1.34 -5.30 3.65
N TYR A 340 -0.36 -5.22 2.76
CA TYR A 340 0.84 -6.05 2.63
C TYR A 340 1.98 -5.13 2.21
N ASP A 341 3.21 -5.63 2.25
CA ASP A 341 4.42 -4.81 2.00
C ASP A 341 4.58 -3.62 2.96
N ILE A 342 4.08 -3.77 4.19
CA ILE A 342 4.33 -2.82 5.26
C ILE A 342 5.83 -2.78 5.59
N HIS A 343 6.49 -3.95 5.54
CA HIS A 343 7.90 -4.13 5.82
C HIS A 343 8.61 -4.95 4.74
N GLY A 344 9.88 -4.64 4.51
CA GLY A 344 10.72 -5.36 3.57
C GLY A 344 12.19 -4.97 3.67
N VAL A 345 12.99 -5.39 2.68
CA VAL A 345 14.44 -5.13 2.67
C VAL A 345 14.78 -3.64 2.62
N TRP A 346 13.86 -2.80 2.15
CA TRP A 346 14.02 -1.36 2.07
C TRP A 346 14.07 -0.69 3.44
N ASP A 347 13.55 -1.32 4.51
CA ASP A 347 13.63 -0.84 5.90
C ASP A 347 15.07 -0.56 6.32
N SER A 348 16.05 -1.32 5.79
CA SER A 348 17.49 -1.11 6.06
C SER A 348 18.02 0.26 5.61
N LYS A 349 17.32 0.93 4.69
CA LYS A 349 17.66 2.27 4.19
C LYS A 349 16.96 3.38 4.99
N VAL A 350 16.12 3.01 5.95
CA VAL A 350 15.29 3.90 6.75
C VAL A 350 15.80 3.87 8.18
N ASN A 351 16.52 4.92 8.61
CA ASN A 351 17.24 4.93 9.90
C ASN A 351 16.38 4.52 11.12
N SER A 352 15.16 5.05 11.22
CA SER A 352 14.26 4.76 12.36
C SER A 352 13.71 3.34 12.35
N LEU A 353 13.66 2.69 11.19
CA LEU A 353 13.24 1.30 11.07
C LEU A 353 14.42 0.36 11.24
N GLY A 354 15.56 0.66 10.62
CA GLY A 354 16.77 -0.16 10.62
C GLY A 354 16.59 -1.52 9.91
N PRO A 355 17.67 -2.31 9.82
CA PRO A 355 17.66 -3.60 9.14
C PRO A 355 17.08 -4.71 10.04
N TYR A 356 15.87 -4.54 10.57
CA TYR A 356 15.22 -5.53 11.43
C TYR A 356 14.07 -6.22 10.71
N ALA A 357 14.04 -7.55 10.75
CA ALA A 357 13.03 -8.36 10.08
C ALA A 357 11.67 -8.16 10.77
N ARG A 358 10.71 -7.59 10.04
CA ARG A 358 9.34 -7.36 10.50
C ARG A 358 8.36 -7.99 9.54
N ALA A 359 7.16 -8.26 10.05
CA ALA A 359 6.12 -8.93 9.28
C ALA A 359 5.45 -7.96 8.30
N HIS A 360 5.44 -8.29 7.01
CA HIS A 360 4.90 -7.39 5.98
C HIS A 360 3.36 -7.28 5.98
N THR A 361 2.66 -8.16 6.68
CA THR A 361 1.20 -8.19 6.85
C THR A 361 0.78 -8.14 8.32
N ASN A 362 1.55 -7.43 9.14
CA ASN A 362 1.29 -7.28 10.58
C ASN A 362 -0.08 -6.63 10.85
N LEU A 363 -1.00 -7.37 11.48
CA LEU A 363 -2.37 -6.93 11.74
C LEU A 363 -2.46 -5.66 12.61
N THR A 364 -1.54 -5.45 13.55
CA THR A 364 -1.55 -4.24 14.38
C THR A 364 -1.25 -3.00 13.53
N GLU A 365 -0.39 -3.13 12.53
CA GLU A 365 -0.03 -2.04 11.61
C GLU A 365 -1.06 -1.86 10.50
N ILE A 366 -1.70 -2.96 10.06
CA ILE A 366 -2.90 -2.90 9.22
C ILE A 366 -4.02 -2.12 9.92
N GLU A 367 -4.20 -2.29 11.23
CA GLU A 367 -5.17 -1.49 11.98
C GLU A 367 -4.82 0.01 11.94
N GLU A 368 -3.55 0.37 12.14
CA GLU A 368 -3.11 1.77 12.05
C GLU A 368 -3.28 2.35 10.63
N ALA A 369 -3.02 1.55 9.59
CA ALA A 369 -3.27 1.92 8.20
C ALA A 369 -4.75 2.21 7.95
N LEU A 370 -5.65 1.32 8.39
CA LEU A 370 -7.09 1.50 8.20
C LEU A 370 -7.66 2.67 9.02
N LYS A 371 -7.05 3.02 10.16
CA LYS A 371 -7.42 4.24 10.92
C LYS A 371 -7.25 5.50 10.09
N LEU A 372 -6.37 5.53 9.08
CA LEU A 372 -6.28 6.66 8.14
C LEU A 372 -7.59 6.85 7.36
N LEU A 373 -8.28 5.78 7.00
CA LEU A 373 -9.59 5.86 6.35
C LEU A 373 -10.69 6.31 7.33
N TRP A 374 -10.66 5.81 8.57
CA TRP A 374 -11.67 6.12 9.59
C TRP A 374 -11.61 7.57 10.08
N ARG A 375 -10.41 8.14 10.15
CA ARG A 375 -10.21 9.59 10.39
C ARG A 375 -10.89 10.48 9.32
N ASN A 376 -11.20 9.91 8.16
CA ASN A 376 -11.85 10.59 7.04
C ASN A 376 -13.29 10.11 6.81
N ASN A 377 -13.86 9.32 7.73
CA ASN A 377 -15.23 8.81 7.66
C ASN A 377 -15.54 8.01 6.39
N ILE A 378 -14.56 7.35 5.79
CA ILE A 378 -14.77 6.47 4.63
C ILE A 378 -15.72 5.34 5.03
N ASN A 379 -16.64 4.96 4.14
CA ASN A 379 -17.55 3.85 4.39
C ASN A 379 -16.79 2.51 4.42
N PRO A 380 -16.78 1.77 5.55
CA PRO A 380 -16.07 0.51 5.64
C PRO A 380 -16.57 -0.57 4.67
N GLU A 381 -17.86 -0.55 4.30
CA GLU A 381 -18.41 -1.51 3.32
C GLU A 381 -17.79 -1.35 1.92
N ARG A 382 -17.11 -0.22 1.66
CA ARG A 382 -16.38 0.06 0.41
C ARG A 382 -14.90 -0.28 0.49
N VAL A 383 -14.43 -0.82 1.60
CA VAL A 383 -13.01 -1.16 1.79
C VAL A 383 -12.82 -2.67 1.73
N ASN A 384 -11.87 -3.12 0.91
CA ASN A 384 -11.44 -4.50 0.84
C ASN A 384 -10.06 -4.64 1.49
N LEU A 385 -9.90 -5.62 2.37
CA LEU A 385 -8.62 -5.93 3.01
C LEU A 385 -7.71 -6.69 2.05
N GLY A 386 -6.52 -6.16 1.79
CA GLY A 386 -5.49 -6.83 0.99
C GLY A 386 -4.82 -7.99 1.75
N ILE A 387 -4.65 -9.11 1.07
CA ILE A 387 -4.04 -10.33 1.57
C ILE A 387 -2.90 -10.72 0.62
N GLY A 388 -1.69 -10.88 1.16
CA GLY A 388 -0.55 -11.34 0.40
C GLY A 388 -0.51 -12.87 0.31
N PHE A 389 -0.64 -13.43 -0.89
CA PHE A 389 -0.36 -14.83 -1.21
C PHE A 389 1.14 -15.07 -1.44
N TYR A 390 1.96 -14.37 -0.67
CA TYR A 390 3.41 -14.41 -0.68
C TYR A 390 3.92 -13.91 0.68
N GLY A 391 5.21 -14.10 0.93
CA GLY A 391 5.89 -13.57 2.10
C GLY A 391 7.06 -12.68 1.74
N ARG A 392 7.43 -11.79 2.66
CA ARG A 392 8.71 -11.05 2.62
C ARG A 392 9.75 -11.80 3.43
N SER A 393 10.91 -12.05 2.81
CA SER A 393 11.95 -12.91 3.35
C SER A 393 13.27 -12.18 3.60
N PHE A 394 14.04 -12.68 4.55
CA PHE A 394 15.31 -12.11 4.99
C PHE A 394 16.36 -13.19 5.20
N THR A 395 17.61 -12.84 4.94
CA THR A 395 18.77 -13.57 5.46
C THR A 395 19.18 -12.89 6.77
N MET A 396 19.02 -13.60 7.89
CA MET A 396 19.25 -13.10 9.25
C MET A 396 20.75 -12.97 9.53
N LYS A 397 21.13 -11.91 10.26
CA LYS A 397 22.53 -11.59 10.58
C LYS A 397 23.12 -12.51 11.65
N ASP A 398 22.31 -12.93 12.61
CA ASP A 398 22.67 -13.88 13.66
C ASP A 398 21.70 -15.07 13.62
N SER A 399 22.20 -16.27 13.34
CA SER A 399 21.40 -17.51 13.30
C SER A 399 20.77 -17.88 14.65
N LYS A 400 21.20 -17.23 15.73
CA LYS A 400 20.58 -17.37 17.06
C LYS A 400 19.40 -16.43 17.28
N CYS A 401 19.22 -15.42 16.42
CA CYS A 401 18.12 -14.45 16.48
C CYS A 401 17.23 -14.62 15.25
N MET A 402 16.18 -15.43 15.39
CA MET A 402 15.28 -15.82 14.29
C MET A 402 13.81 -15.40 14.52
N HIS A 403 13.55 -14.45 15.43
CA HIS A 403 12.22 -13.89 15.68
C HIS A 403 12.05 -12.52 15.00
N ALA A 404 10.81 -12.02 14.88
CA ALA A 404 10.56 -10.67 14.40
C ALA A 404 11.29 -9.63 15.28
N GLY A 405 11.89 -8.61 14.66
CA GLY A 405 12.74 -7.62 15.32
C GLY A 405 14.22 -8.00 15.39
N CYS A 406 14.63 -9.19 14.91
CA CYS A 406 16.04 -9.54 14.74
C CYS A 406 16.65 -8.86 13.50
N GLU A 407 17.94 -8.55 13.55
CA GLU A 407 18.64 -7.92 12.42
C GLU A 407 18.79 -8.88 11.22
N PHE A 408 18.53 -8.38 10.01
CA PHE A 408 18.85 -9.04 8.76
C PHE A 408 20.09 -8.43 8.09
N GLU A 409 20.78 -9.22 7.27
CA GLU A 409 21.90 -8.78 6.44
C GLU A 409 21.42 -8.33 5.05
N LYS A 410 20.47 -9.07 4.47
CA LYS A 410 19.92 -8.84 3.12
C LYS A 410 18.57 -9.56 2.97
N GLY A 411 17.95 -9.43 1.79
CA GLY A 411 16.79 -10.24 1.44
C GLY A 411 17.06 -11.74 1.54
N GLY A 412 16.02 -12.51 1.84
CA GLY A 412 16.08 -13.96 1.78
C GLY A 412 16.45 -14.43 0.37
N SER A 413 16.98 -15.63 0.26
CA SER A 413 17.30 -16.23 -1.03
C SER A 413 16.04 -16.30 -1.90
N GLY A 414 16.19 -16.00 -3.19
CA GLY A 414 15.06 -16.11 -4.13
C GLY A 414 14.59 -17.55 -4.21
N GLY A 415 13.27 -17.75 -4.24
CA GLY A 415 12.67 -19.07 -4.38
C GLY A 415 12.91 -19.67 -5.77
N GLU A 416 12.70 -20.98 -5.91
CA GLU A 416 12.94 -21.73 -7.15
C GLU A 416 12.13 -21.18 -8.34
N CYS A 417 10.91 -20.70 -8.10
CA CYS A 417 9.99 -20.22 -9.12
C CYS A 417 9.97 -18.70 -9.23
N THR A 418 9.89 -17.98 -8.11
CA THR A 418 9.83 -16.51 -8.13
C THR A 418 11.19 -15.88 -8.40
N GLY A 419 12.29 -16.54 -8.01
CA GLY A 419 13.67 -16.13 -8.28
C GLY A 419 14.06 -14.76 -7.70
N THR A 420 13.20 -14.14 -6.89
CA THR A 420 13.34 -12.74 -6.46
C THR A 420 13.82 -12.70 -5.01
N PRO A 421 15.05 -12.20 -4.73
CA PRO A 421 15.53 -12.09 -3.37
C PRO A 421 14.59 -11.24 -2.49
N GLY A 422 14.29 -11.73 -1.30
CA GLY A 422 13.41 -11.07 -0.33
C GLY A 422 11.91 -11.29 -0.54
N VAL A 423 11.51 -12.13 -1.50
CA VAL A 423 10.11 -12.50 -1.76
C VAL A 423 10.01 -13.99 -1.99
N LEU A 424 8.97 -14.63 -1.44
CA LEU A 424 8.62 -16.02 -1.71
C LEU A 424 7.12 -16.14 -1.92
N SER A 425 6.70 -16.86 -2.96
CA SER A 425 5.29 -17.20 -3.17
C SER A 425 4.75 -18.12 -2.07
N ALA A 426 3.43 -18.11 -1.83
CA ALA A 426 2.80 -19.05 -0.90
C ALA A 426 3.10 -20.52 -1.26
N HIS A 427 3.18 -20.84 -2.55
CA HIS A 427 3.60 -22.16 -3.02
C HIS A 427 5.01 -22.52 -2.54
N GLU A 428 6.00 -21.64 -2.72
CA GLU A 428 7.39 -21.88 -2.28
C GLU A 428 7.51 -22.01 -0.77
N ILE A 429 6.80 -21.16 -0.01
CA ILE A 429 6.82 -21.21 1.46
C ILE A 429 6.23 -22.54 1.95
N THR A 430 5.13 -23.00 1.32
CA THR A 430 4.52 -24.30 1.64
C THR A 430 5.49 -25.46 1.40
N GLU A 431 6.27 -25.43 0.32
CA GLU A 431 7.30 -26.45 0.07
C GLU A 431 8.46 -26.38 1.08
N ILE A 432 8.91 -25.18 1.46
CA ILE A 432 9.91 -24.99 2.52
C ILE A 432 9.44 -25.61 3.85
N ILE A 433 8.17 -25.40 4.21
CA ILE A 433 7.56 -26.02 5.42
C ILE A 433 7.53 -27.54 5.30
N LYS A 434 7.09 -28.08 4.16
CA LYS A 434 7.08 -29.55 3.92
C LYS A 434 8.47 -30.18 4.03
N ASN A 435 9.51 -29.41 3.70
CA ASN A 435 10.92 -29.82 3.78
C ASN A 435 11.53 -29.67 5.19
N GLY A 436 10.72 -29.39 6.21
CA GLY A 436 11.14 -29.44 7.61
C GLY A 436 11.55 -28.10 8.20
N ALA A 437 11.17 -26.97 7.58
CA ALA A 437 11.36 -25.66 8.18
C ALA A 437 10.64 -25.52 9.52
N LYS A 438 11.20 -24.67 10.40
CA LYS A 438 10.58 -24.34 11.68
C LYS A 438 9.53 -23.26 11.47
N VAL A 439 8.37 -23.46 12.08
CA VAL A 439 7.21 -22.57 11.98
C VAL A 439 6.88 -21.98 13.35
N THR A 440 6.63 -20.68 13.41
CA THR A 440 6.22 -19.96 14.64
C THR A 440 5.07 -19.01 14.31
N LEU A 441 3.96 -19.11 15.04
CA LEU A 441 2.84 -18.18 14.93
C LEU A 441 3.10 -16.95 15.80
N ASP A 442 3.04 -15.77 15.20
CA ASP A 442 2.89 -14.50 15.92
C ASP A 442 1.40 -14.14 15.97
N LYS A 443 0.79 -14.32 17.14
CA LYS A 443 -0.66 -14.12 17.32
C LYS A 443 -1.05 -12.64 17.35
N GLU A 444 -0.15 -11.77 17.79
CA GLU A 444 -0.43 -10.34 17.87
C GLU A 444 -0.39 -9.72 16.48
N ALA A 445 0.64 -10.06 15.70
CA ALA A 445 0.76 -9.64 14.32
C ALA A 445 -0.16 -10.43 13.37
N ALA A 446 -0.75 -11.54 13.83
CA ALA A 446 -1.52 -12.49 13.02
C ALA A 446 -0.76 -12.88 11.73
N VAL A 447 0.46 -13.39 11.90
CA VAL A 447 1.31 -13.90 10.82
C VAL A 447 2.04 -15.16 11.24
N GLU A 448 2.47 -15.95 10.26
CA GLU A 448 3.35 -17.07 10.47
C GLU A 448 4.78 -16.69 10.07
N ILE A 449 5.74 -17.00 10.94
CA ILE A 449 7.18 -16.84 10.71
C ILE A 449 7.77 -18.23 10.46
N VAL A 450 8.41 -18.40 9.30
CA VAL A 450 9.05 -19.64 8.89
C VAL A 450 10.55 -19.42 8.79
N THR A 451 11.34 -20.33 9.35
CA THR A 451 12.80 -20.23 9.41
C THR A 451 13.47 -21.55 9.01
N TRP A 452 14.50 -21.48 8.18
CA TRP A 452 15.22 -22.65 7.63
C TRP A 452 16.69 -22.33 7.33
N ASP A 453 17.48 -23.33 6.95
CA ASP A 453 18.90 -23.21 6.53
C ASP A 453 19.75 -22.32 7.45
N ASP A 454 19.56 -22.46 8.76
CA ASP A 454 20.19 -21.71 9.86
C ASP A 454 19.95 -20.19 9.90
N ASN A 455 19.71 -19.51 8.78
CA ASN A 455 19.58 -18.05 8.74
C ASN A 455 18.53 -17.51 7.77
N GLN A 456 17.71 -18.35 7.14
CA GLN A 456 16.63 -17.87 6.29
C GLN A 456 15.35 -17.67 7.12
N TRP A 457 14.62 -16.61 6.81
CA TRP A 457 13.43 -16.18 7.53
C TRP A 457 12.40 -15.65 6.53
N VAL A 458 11.12 -15.95 6.72
CA VAL A 458 10.00 -15.35 5.98
C VAL A 458 8.79 -15.16 6.89
N SER A 459 8.11 -14.02 6.77
CA SER A 459 6.76 -13.82 7.33
C SER A 459 5.73 -13.95 6.22
N TRP A 460 4.65 -14.68 6.47
CA TRP A 460 3.56 -14.86 5.51
C TRP A 460 2.23 -15.16 6.21
N ASP A 461 1.19 -15.39 5.41
CA ASP A 461 -0.13 -15.76 5.87
C ASP A 461 -0.47 -17.23 5.57
N ASN A 462 -0.86 -17.98 6.61
CA ASN A 462 -1.33 -19.35 6.50
C ASN A 462 -2.86 -19.44 6.74
N THR A 463 -3.41 -20.66 6.79
CA THR A 463 -4.84 -20.87 7.07
C THR A 463 -5.31 -20.23 8.39
N GLU A 464 -4.51 -20.31 9.46
CA GLU A 464 -4.88 -19.79 10.78
C GLU A 464 -4.87 -18.25 10.79
N THR A 465 -3.85 -17.62 10.24
CA THR A 465 -3.70 -16.15 10.22
C THR A 465 -4.69 -15.49 9.26
N LEU A 466 -5.00 -16.15 8.13
CA LEU A 466 -6.09 -15.72 7.24
C LEU A 466 -7.44 -15.71 7.96
N ALA A 467 -7.73 -16.72 8.78
CA ALA A 467 -8.95 -16.74 9.58
C ALA A 467 -8.99 -15.59 10.59
N MET A 468 -7.86 -15.26 11.23
CA MET A 468 -7.76 -14.09 12.13
C MET A 468 -8.01 -12.78 11.37
N LYS A 469 -7.43 -12.61 10.18
CA LYS A 469 -7.59 -11.42 9.34
C LYS A 469 -9.00 -11.27 8.77
N VAL A 470 -9.64 -12.36 8.35
CA VAL A 470 -11.05 -12.32 7.92
C VAL A 470 -11.97 -11.99 9.10
N LYS A 471 -11.72 -12.57 10.28
CA LYS A 471 -12.47 -12.20 11.49
C LYS A 471 -12.35 -10.70 11.77
N TYR A 472 -11.12 -10.18 11.74
CA TYR A 472 -10.87 -8.74 11.89
C TYR A 472 -11.59 -7.90 10.82
N ALA A 473 -11.55 -8.31 9.55
CA ALA A 473 -12.27 -7.63 8.47
C ALA A 473 -13.78 -7.55 8.74
N ASN A 474 -14.38 -8.65 9.24
CA ASN A 474 -15.78 -8.67 9.63
C ASN A 474 -16.07 -7.78 10.85
N GLU A 475 -15.18 -7.77 11.85
CA GLU A 475 -15.29 -6.88 13.02
C GLU A 475 -15.23 -5.40 12.64
N ARG A 476 -14.52 -5.07 11.55
CA ARG A 476 -14.38 -3.69 11.02
C ARG A 476 -15.38 -3.35 9.92
N CYS A 477 -16.43 -4.15 9.74
CA CYS A 477 -17.47 -3.91 8.74
C CYS A 477 -16.94 -3.86 7.29
N LEU A 478 -15.76 -4.41 7.02
CA LEU A 478 -15.17 -4.36 5.68
C LEU A 478 -16.07 -5.14 4.71
N GLY A 479 -16.15 -4.68 3.46
CA GLY A 479 -17.01 -5.29 2.45
C GLY A 479 -16.33 -6.39 1.63
N GLY A 480 -15.03 -6.63 1.83
CA GLY A 480 -14.33 -7.65 1.05
C GLY A 480 -12.92 -7.96 1.51
N VAL A 481 -12.34 -8.94 0.82
CA VAL A 481 -10.89 -9.17 0.78
C VAL A 481 -10.41 -9.20 -0.66
N MET A 482 -9.16 -8.86 -0.85
CA MET A 482 -8.45 -8.88 -2.11
C MET A 482 -7.14 -9.65 -1.95
N ALA A 483 -6.85 -10.59 -2.85
CA ALA A 483 -5.66 -11.43 -2.80
C ALA A 483 -4.65 -11.03 -3.88
N TRP A 484 -3.44 -10.68 -3.45
CA TRP A 484 -2.27 -10.47 -4.30
C TRP A 484 -1.26 -11.61 -4.09
N ALA A 485 -1.04 -12.52 -5.03
CA ALA A 485 -1.77 -12.72 -6.28
C ALA A 485 -2.17 -14.19 -6.43
N VAL A 486 -3.21 -14.43 -7.23
CA VAL A 486 -3.86 -15.74 -7.41
C VAL A 486 -2.87 -16.80 -7.86
N ASP A 487 -1.92 -16.43 -8.73
CA ASP A 487 -0.93 -17.33 -9.30
C ASP A 487 0.27 -17.62 -8.40
N LEU A 488 0.35 -17.02 -7.21
CA LEU A 488 1.36 -17.31 -6.18
C LEU A 488 0.89 -18.39 -5.18
N ASP A 489 -0.40 -18.76 -5.24
CA ASP A 489 -1.02 -19.80 -4.43
C ASP A 489 -1.08 -21.14 -5.18
N ASP A 490 -0.96 -22.25 -4.45
CA ASP A 490 -1.15 -23.61 -4.98
C ASP A 490 -2.63 -24.08 -4.82
N GLY A 491 -3.50 -23.16 -4.42
CA GLY A 491 -4.91 -23.36 -4.12
C GLY A 491 -5.19 -23.58 -2.64
N THR A 492 -4.16 -23.60 -1.78
CA THR A 492 -4.32 -23.78 -0.33
C THR A 492 -4.88 -22.52 0.33
N LEU A 493 -4.37 -21.33 -0.02
CA LEU A 493 -4.81 -20.09 0.63
C LEU A 493 -6.21 -19.68 0.18
N ILE A 494 -6.56 -19.84 -1.09
CA ILE A 494 -7.93 -19.55 -1.54
C ILE A 494 -8.97 -20.49 -0.93
N LYS A 495 -8.65 -21.79 -0.74
CA LYS A 495 -9.50 -22.73 0.00
C LYS A 495 -9.59 -22.36 1.48
N SER A 496 -8.51 -21.83 2.05
CA SER A 496 -8.49 -21.34 3.43
C SER A 496 -9.43 -20.13 3.58
N LEU A 497 -9.38 -19.16 2.67
CA LEU A 497 -10.33 -18.05 2.63
C LEU A 497 -11.76 -18.57 2.49
N ALA A 498 -12.02 -19.53 1.60
CA ALA A 498 -13.34 -20.16 1.47
C ALA A 498 -13.84 -20.75 2.80
N GLY A 499 -12.96 -21.44 3.52
CA GLY A 499 -13.22 -22.03 4.83
C GLY A 499 -13.59 -21.03 5.93
N THR A 500 -13.41 -19.72 5.73
CA THR A 500 -13.83 -18.66 6.66
C THR A 500 -15.31 -18.27 6.54
N GLY A 501 -16.10 -19.09 5.82
CA GLY A 501 -17.54 -18.90 5.67
C GLY A 501 -17.93 -18.09 4.43
N ARG A 502 -17.03 -17.95 3.45
CA ARG A 502 -17.29 -17.30 2.16
C ARG A 502 -18.09 -18.21 1.25
N ASP A 503 -18.99 -17.63 0.47
CA ASP A 503 -19.78 -18.38 -0.50
C ASP A 503 -18.85 -19.02 -1.53
N THR A 504 -19.07 -20.31 -1.78
CA THR A 504 -18.41 -21.04 -2.85
C THR A 504 -19.43 -21.69 -3.77
N HIS A 505 -19.11 -21.70 -5.05
CA HIS A 505 -19.98 -22.23 -6.08
C HIS A 505 -19.28 -23.39 -6.81
N ASN A 506 -19.95 -24.53 -6.88
CA ASN A 506 -19.46 -25.68 -7.62
C ASN A 506 -19.74 -25.49 -9.12
N TYR A 507 -18.77 -24.95 -9.84
CA TYR A 507 -18.81 -24.88 -11.30
C TYR A 507 -18.22 -26.14 -11.91
N VAL A 508 -19.02 -26.90 -12.67
CA VAL A 508 -18.58 -28.15 -13.30
C VAL A 508 -17.44 -27.84 -14.28
N THR A 509 -16.35 -28.59 -14.16
CA THR A 509 -15.13 -28.45 -14.98
C THR A 509 -15.28 -28.99 -16.41
N SER A 510 -16.35 -29.72 -16.70
CA SER A 510 -16.61 -30.19 -18.06
C SER A 510 -17.12 -29.03 -18.91
N GLU A 511 -16.41 -28.74 -20.00
CA GLU A 511 -16.99 -28.06 -21.15
C GLU A 511 -18.26 -28.83 -21.54
N ARG A 512 -19.40 -28.36 -21.03
CA ARG A 512 -20.68 -28.85 -21.51
C ARG A 512 -20.77 -28.25 -22.90
N TRP A 513 -20.41 -29.04 -23.90
CA TRP A 513 -20.75 -28.79 -25.29
C TRP A 513 -22.15 -28.21 -25.28
N LEU A 514 -22.28 -26.94 -25.68
CA LEU A 514 -23.56 -26.39 -26.05
C LEU A 514 -24.02 -27.26 -27.20
N GLN A 515 -24.76 -28.31 -26.87
CA GLN A 515 -25.46 -29.14 -27.82
C GLN A 515 -26.44 -28.19 -28.45
N GLY A 516 -26.07 -27.64 -29.60
CA GLY A 516 -26.93 -26.76 -30.37
C GLY A 516 -28.28 -27.44 -30.48
N CYS A 517 -29.37 -26.69 -30.30
CA CYS A 517 -30.73 -27.20 -30.35
C CYS A 517 -31.10 -27.86 -31.69
N PHE A 518 -30.16 -27.93 -32.65
CA PHE A 518 -30.26 -28.65 -33.89
C PHE A 518 -29.04 -29.56 -34.02
N GLY A 519 -29.25 -30.85 -33.75
CA GLY A 519 -28.21 -31.85 -33.78
C GLY A 519 -27.63 -32.02 -35.20
N THR A 520 -26.39 -31.58 -35.37
CA THR A 520 -25.39 -32.19 -36.26
C THR A 520 -24.03 -31.84 -35.70
N GLU A 521 -23.25 -32.86 -35.32
CA GLU A 521 -21.84 -32.71 -34.96
C GLU A 521 -21.07 -32.17 -36.16
N LEU A 522 -20.34 -31.06 -35.99
CA LEU A 522 -19.32 -30.63 -36.95
C LEU A 522 -17.95 -31.04 -36.41
N PRO A 523 -17.11 -31.73 -37.21
CA PRO A 523 -15.83 -32.22 -36.74
C PRO A 523 -14.83 -31.09 -36.51
N ALA A 524 -13.92 -31.35 -35.56
CA ALA A 524 -12.87 -30.47 -35.08
C ALA A 524 -12.10 -29.80 -36.23
N TRP A 525 -11.91 -28.48 -36.09
CA TRP A 525 -11.06 -27.68 -36.97
C TRP A 525 -9.60 -28.13 -36.82
N SER A 526 -9.17 -29.05 -37.69
CA SER A 526 -7.77 -29.35 -37.92
C SER A 526 -7.16 -28.29 -38.84
N HIS A 527 -6.05 -27.71 -38.39
CA HIS A 527 -4.99 -27.05 -39.17
C HIS A 527 -5.26 -26.82 -40.67
N PHE A 528 -5.46 -25.56 -41.04
CA PHE A 528 -5.18 -25.12 -42.41
C PHE A 528 -3.91 -24.26 -42.39
N ASN A 529 -2.80 -24.88 -42.81
CA ASN A 529 -1.68 -24.18 -43.40
C ASN A 529 -2.11 -23.74 -44.80
N ASP A 530 -2.03 -22.44 -45.05
CA ASP A 530 -2.35 -21.84 -46.34
C ASP A 530 -1.06 -21.81 -47.19
N THR A 531 -0.89 -22.85 -48.02
CA THR A 531 -0.03 -22.82 -49.21
C THR A 531 -0.83 -23.45 -50.33
N ASP A 532 -1.43 -22.63 -51.18
CA ASP A 532 -1.07 -22.58 -52.60
C ASP A 532 -2.06 -21.68 -53.34
N ALA A 533 -1.53 -20.54 -53.78
CA ALA A 533 -2.08 -19.82 -54.91
C ALA A 533 -1.76 -20.61 -56.18
N ASP A 534 -2.78 -21.01 -56.94
CA ASP A 534 -2.64 -21.09 -58.39
C ASP A 534 -4.00 -21.00 -59.12
N GLU A 535 -4.03 -20.01 -60.01
CA GLU A 535 -4.65 -19.92 -61.33
C GLU A 535 -5.96 -20.68 -61.65
N GLY A 536 -6.95 -19.94 -62.18
CA GLY A 536 -7.76 -20.49 -63.26
C GLY A 536 -9.18 -19.94 -63.47
N LYS A 537 -9.27 -18.86 -64.26
CA LYS A 537 -10.42 -18.34 -65.04
C LYS A 537 -11.45 -17.43 -64.37
#